data_AF-A0A9D0XRD0-F1
#
_entry.id   AF-A0A9D0XRD0-F1
#
_cell.length_a   1.000
_cell.length_b   1.000
_cell.length_c   1.000
_cell.angle_alpha   90.00
_cell.angle_beta   90.00
_cell.angle_gamma   90.00
#
_symmetry.space_group_name_H-M   'P 1'
#
loop_
_entity.id
_entity.type
_entity.pdbx_description
1 polymer ?
#
loop_
_entity_poly.entity_id
_entity_poly.type
_entity_poly.pdbx_seq_one_letter_code
_entity_poly.pdbx_strand_id
1 'polypeptide(L)'
;MAVLERMEKEAKALLETLERGDRAAVDAAQRRFSQTVAEAWDRYQQGGIAVAVQGLPRVMYQWAVEELPQQVQDPAQWPKVRRELARFLRTMRWVVEPEEREE
;
A
#
# COMPACT_ATOMS: atom_id res chain seq x y z
N MET A 1 4.63 -12.55 10.40
CA MET A 1 4.50 -11.90 9.08
C MET A 1 4.98 -10.48 9.25
N ALA A 2 6.00 -10.07 8.47
CA ALA A 2 6.50 -8.71 8.53
C ALA A 2 5.43 -7.73 8.01
N VAL A 3 5.41 -6.48 8.51
CA VAL A 3 4.37 -5.50 8.13
C VAL A 3 4.35 -5.26 6.61
N LEU A 4 5.51 -5.34 5.97
CA LEU A 4 5.68 -5.17 4.52
C LEU A 4 5.07 -6.32 3.71
N GLU A 5 5.22 -7.57 4.18
CA GLU A 5 4.59 -8.75 3.55
C GLU A 5 3.06 -8.65 3.63
N ARG A 6 2.55 -8.23 4.79
CA ARG A 6 1.11 -7.99 4.97
C ARG A 6 0.61 -6.85 4.07
N MET A 7 1.39 -5.78 3.93
CA MET A 7 1.07 -4.66 3.04
C MET A 7 1.00 -5.10 1.58
N GLU A 8 1.96 -5.92 1.12
CA GLU A 8 1.93 -6.51 -0.22
C GLU A 8 0.69 -7.41 -0.42
N LYS A 9 0.37 -8.24 0.57
CA LYS A 9 -0.79 -9.14 0.54
C LYS A 9 -2.10 -8.37 0.43
N GLU A 10 -2.31 -7.35 1.26
CA GLU A 10 -3.55 -6.56 1.24
C GLU A 10 -3.66 -5.71 -0.04
N ALA A 11 -2.54 -5.22 -0.58
CA ALA A 11 -2.54 -4.56 -1.88
C ALA A 11 -2.97 -5.50 -3.02
N LYS A 12 -2.47 -6.74 -3.05
CA LYS A 12 -2.91 -7.74 -4.03
C LYS A 12 -4.39 -8.10 -3.87
N ALA A 13 -4.84 -8.27 -2.63
CA ALA A 13 -6.26 -8.52 -2.35
C ALA A 13 -7.15 -7.36 -2.85
N LEU A 14 -6.72 -6.11 -2.65
CA LEU A 14 -7.43 -4.95 -3.17
C LEU A 14 -7.48 -4.96 -4.71
N LEU A 15 -6.38 -5.27 -5.40
CA LEU A 15 -6.38 -5.42 -6.87
C LEU A 15 -7.40 -6.46 -7.34
N GLU A 16 -7.43 -7.63 -6.71
CA GLU A 16 -8.38 -8.70 -7.06
C GLU A 16 -9.83 -8.26 -6.87
N THR A 17 -10.14 -7.53 -5.79
CA THR A 17 -11.50 -7.04 -5.55
C THR A 17 -11.92 -5.97 -6.56
N LEU A 18 -11.00 -5.07 -6.95
CA LEU A 18 -11.23 -4.07 -8.00
C LEU A 18 -11.45 -4.72 -9.38
N GLU A 19 -10.84 -5.88 -9.64
CA GLU A 19 -11.03 -6.64 -10.87
C GLU A 19 -12.38 -7.34 -10.95
N ARG A 20 -12.87 -7.84 -9.81
CA ARG A 20 -14.19 -8.48 -9.70
C ARG A 20 -15.34 -7.47 -9.68
N GLY A 21 -15.05 -6.23 -9.33
CA GLY A 21 -16.02 -5.14 -9.30
C GLY A 21 -17.01 -5.19 -8.14
N ASP A 22 -16.72 -5.96 -7.10
CA ASP A 22 -17.54 -6.04 -5.89
C ASP A 22 -17.22 -4.86 -4.96
N ARG A 23 -18.13 -3.88 -4.91
CA ARG A 23 -17.95 -2.66 -4.12
C ARG A 23 -17.76 -2.92 -2.63
N ALA A 24 -18.51 -3.86 -2.04
CA ALA A 24 -18.40 -4.15 -0.61
C ALA A 24 -17.06 -4.80 -0.29
N ALA A 25 -16.59 -5.69 -1.17
CA ALA A 25 -15.27 -6.30 -1.06
C ALA A 25 -14.15 -5.27 -1.25
N VAL A 26 -14.29 -4.34 -2.20
CA VAL A 26 -13.35 -3.23 -2.42
C VAL A 26 -13.25 -2.35 -1.19
N ASP A 27 -14.37 -1.92 -0.58
CA ASP A 27 -14.36 -1.09 0.62
C ASP A 27 -13.71 -1.81 1.83
N ALA A 28 -13.91 -3.12 1.95
CA ALA A 28 -13.28 -3.91 3.00
C ALA A 28 -11.77 -4.08 2.76
N ALA A 29 -11.36 -4.38 1.51
CA ALA A 29 -9.96 -4.55 1.14
C ALA A 29 -9.18 -3.24 1.21
N GLN A 30 -9.78 -2.12 0.79
CA GLN A 30 -9.18 -0.80 0.89
C GLN A 30 -8.90 -0.44 2.36
N ARG A 31 -9.86 -0.65 3.26
CA ARG A 31 -9.64 -0.38 4.69
C ARG A 31 -8.49 -1.20 5.29
N ARG A 32 -8.42 -2.50 4.99
CA ARG A 32 -7.31 -3.36 5.45
C ARG A 32 -5.96 -2.92 4.89
N PHE A 33 -5.93 -2.53 3.61
CA PHE A 33 -4.72 -2.02 2.98
C PHE A 33 -4.26 -0.71 3.63
N SER A 34 -5.12 0.30 3.74
CA SER A 34 -4.78 1.59 4.36
C SER A 34 -4.34 1.44 5.82
N GLN A 35 -4.99 0.55 6.59
CA GLN A 35 -4.56 0.24 7.96
C GLN A 35 -3.15 -0.35 7.99
N THR A 36 -2.85 -1.28 7.08
CA THR A 36 -1.52 -1.89 7.03
C THR A 36 -0.45 -0.90 6.58
N VAL A 37 -0.78 0.03 5.69
CA VAL A 37 0.12 1.14 5.31
C VAL A 37 0.38 2.07 6.49
N ALA A 38 -0.64 2.38 7.29
CA ALA A 38 -0.47 3.18 8.51
C ALA A 38 0.43 2.47 9.54
N GLU A 39 0.24 1.17 9.76
CA GLU A 39 1.13 0.37 10.61
C GLU A 39 2.59 0.36 10.08
N ALA A 40 2.78 0.27 8.76
CA ALA A 40 4.11 0.33 8.15
C ALA A 40 4.75 1.71 8.32
N TRP A 41 3.96 2.78 8.18
CA TRP A 41 4.41 4.15 8.40
C TRP A 41 4.87 4.38 9.84
N ASP A 42 4.11 3.92 10.83
CA ASP A 42 4.49 4.02 12.24
C ASP A 42 5.82 3.31 12.52
N ARG A 43 6.02 2.11 11.95
CA ARG A 43 7.29 1.38 12.07
C ARG A 43 8.44 2.11 11.38
N TYR A 44 8.21 2.70 10.22
CA TYR A 44 9.20 3.52 9.53
C TYR A 44 9.60 4.73 10.39
N GLN A 45 8.64 5.45 10.98
CA GLN A 45 8.92 6.60 11.86
C GLN A 45 9.72 6.22 13.12
N GLN A 46 9.55 4.98 13.60
CA GLN A 46 10.32 4.42 14.72
C GLN A 46 11.70 3.88 14.30
N GLY A 47 12.07 3.97 13.02
CA GLY A 47 13.33 3.44 12.50
C GLY A 47 13.33 1.91 12.29
N GLY A 48 12.18 1.25 12.38
CA GLY A 48 12.03 -0.19 12.18
C GLY A 48 11.93 -0.64 10.71
N ILE A 49 12.00 0.31 9.76
CA ILE A 49 12.05 0.05 8.32
C ILE A 49 13.10 0.97 7.71
N ALA A 50 14.17 0.38 7.16
CA ALA A 50 15.14 1.10 6.35
C ALA A 50 14.60 1.29 4.92
N VAL A 51 14.85 2.47 4.35
CA VAL A 51 14.44 2.79 2.98
C VAL A 51 15.56 3.46 2.22
N ALA A 52 15.73 3.09 0.95
CA ALA A 52 16.74 3.67 0.07
C ALA A 52 16.42 5.12 -0.33
N VAL A 53 15.13 5.49 -0.33
CA VAL A 53 14.68 6.82 -0.78
C VAL A 53 13.84 7.51 0.28
N GLN A 54 14.40 8.60 0.80
CA GLN A 54 13.75 9.46 1.78
C GLN A 54 12.54 10.18 1.17
N GLY A 55 11.49 10.40 1.97
CA GLY A 55 10.28 11.11 1.59
C GLY A 55 9.25 10.29 0.80
N LEU A 56 9.69 9.26 0.07
CA LEU A 56 8.80 8.38 -0.69
C LEU A 56 7.82 7.57 0.19
N PRO A 57 8.20 7.08 1.39
CA PRO A 57 7.26 6.45 2.31
C PRO A 57 6.12 7.39 2.74
N ARG A 58 6.39 8.69 2.90
CA ARG A 58 5.37 9.68 3.26
C ARG A 58 4.35 9.84 2.13
N VAL A 59 4.81 9.96 0.89
CA VAL A 59 3.93 10.08 -0.28
C VAL A 59 3.05 8.84 -0.43
N MET A 60 3.65 7.65 -0.25
CA MET A 60 2.93 6.38 -0.29
C MET A 60 1.87 6.28 0.82
N TYR A 61 2.20 6.72 2.03
CA TYR A 61 1.26 6.80 3.15
C TYR A 61 0.09 7.75 2.85
N GLN A 62 0.38 8.98 2.41
CA GLN A 62 -0.65 9.97 2.12
C GLN A 62 -1.63 9.48 1.05
N TRP A 63 -1.13 8.93 -0.05
CA TRP A 63 -1.99 8.37 -1.09
C TRP A 63 -2.85 7.22 -0.55
N ALA A 64 -2.27 6.27 0.19
CA ALA A 64 -3.00 5.10 0.65
C ALA A 64 -4.04 5.41 1.74
N VAL A 65 -3.80 6.42 2.58
CA VAL A 65 -4.64 6.73 3.75
C VAL A 65 -5.61 7.89 3.49
N GLU A 66 -5.23 8.86 2.66
CA GLU A 66 -6.03 10.07 2.43
C GLU A 66 -6.75 10.05 1.07
N GLU A 67 -6.06 9.65 -0.01
CA GLU A 67 -6.60 9.74 -1.38
C GLU A 67 -7.37 8.47 -1.78
N LEU A 68 -6.77 7.31 -1.59
CA LEU A 68 -7.33 6.02 -1.99
C LEU A 68 -8.76 5.78 -1.45
N PRO A 69 -9.11 6.07 -0.18
CA PRO A 69 -10.47 5.89 0.31
C PRO A 69 -11.52 6.71 -0.46
N GLN A 70 -11.14 7.87 -1.00
CA GLN A 70 -12.03 8.70 -1.81
C GLN A 70 -12.15 8.14 -3.23
N GLN A 71 -11.02 7.72 -3.82
CA GLN A 71 -10.99 7.18 -5.18
C GLN A 71 -11.77 5.87 -5.31
N VAL A 72 -11.76 4.99 -4.30
CA VAL A 72 -12.50 3.71 -4.37
C VAL A 72 -14.02 3.87 -4.29
N GLN A 73 -14.52 5.01 -3.80
CA GLN A 73 -15.97 5.26 -3.71
C GLN A 73 -16.61 5.45 -5.09
N ASP A 74 -15.82 5.84 -6.09
CA ASP A 74 -16.25 6.05 -7.47
C ASP A 74 -15.74 4.91 -8.38
N PRO A 75 -16.63 4.00 -8.85
CA PRO A 75 -16.26 2.94 -9.78
C PRO A 75 -15.59 3.41 -11.07
N ALA A 76 -15.87 4.64 -11.53
CA ALA A 76 -15.21 5.20 -12.71
C ALA A 76 -13.71 5.41 -12.50
N GLN A 77 -13.26 5.53 -11.24
CA GLN A 77 -11.86 5.69 -10.88
C GLN A 77 -11.13 4.36 -10.66
N TRP A 78 -11.83 3.22 -10.54
CA TRP A 78 -11.19 1.93 -10.27
C TRP A 78 -10.09 1.55 -11.27
N PRO A 79 -10.20 1.82 -12.59
CA PRO A 79 -9.08 1.59 -13.51
C PRO A 79 -7.83 2.43 -13.19
N LYS A 80 -8.01 3.66 -12.68
CA LYS A 80 -6.92 4.52 -12.22
C LYS A 80 -6.32 3.95 -10.94
N VAL A 81 -7.16 3.61 -9.95
CA VAL A 81 -6.75 3.01 -8.68
C VAL A 81 -5.90 1.75 -8.93
N ARG A 82 -6.33 0.86 -9.82
CA ARG A 82 -5.56 -0.36 -10.18
C ARG A 82 -4.16 -0.04 -10.70
N ARG A 83 -4.03 0.97 -11.57
CA ARG A 83 -2.72 1.41 -12.10
C ARG A 83 -1.83 1.99 -11.00
N GLU A 84 -2.41 2.78 -10.09
CA GLU A 84 -1.69 3.38 -8.96
C GLU A 84 -1.27 2.31 -7.95
N LEU A 85 -2.13 1.34 -7.63
CA LEU A 85 -1.78 0.21 -6.77
C LEU A 85 -0.65 -0.65 -7.35
N ALA A 86 -0.68 -0.90 -8.67
CA ALA A 86 0.41 -1.62 -9.34
C ALA A 86 1.72 -0.82 -9.36
N ARG A 87 1.66 0.53 -9.34
CA ARG A 87 2.85 1.37 -9.15
C ARG A 87 3.33 1.30 -7.71
N PHE A 88 2.43 1.44 -6.74
CA PHE A 88 2.73 1.31 -5.31
C PHE A 88 3.50 0.03 -5.00
N LEU A 89 3.01 -1.12 -5.47
CA LEU A 89 3.67 -2.42 -5.28
C LEU A 89 5.09 -2.47 -5.85
N ARG A 90 5.31 -1.90 -7.04
CA ARG A 90 6.63 -1.83 -7.66
C ARG A 90 7.55 -0.88 -6.90
N THR A 91 7.04 0.27 -6.49
CA THR A 91 7.79 1.26 -5.70
C THR A 91 8.21 0.67 -4.36
N MET A 92 7.32 -0.01 -3.64
CA MET A 92 7.63 -0.66 -2.37
C MET A 92 8.84 -1.60 -2.47
N ARG A 93 8.91 -2.41 -3.53
CA ARG A 93 10.05 -3.33 -3.77
C ARG A 93 11.37 -2.62 -4.05
N TRP A 94 11.33 -1.39 -4.55
CA TRP A 94 12.51 -0.60 -4.84
C TRP A 94 12.94 0.27 -3.64
N VAL A 95 11.98 0.69 -2.83
CA VAL A 95 12.20 1.62 -1.72
C VAL A 95 12.63 0.91 -0.45
N VAL A 96 12.13 -0.29 -0.20
CA VAL A 96 12.55 -1.09 0.94
C VAL A 96 13.90 -1.70 0.61
N GLU A 97 14.92 -1.32 1.38
CA GLU A 97 16.20 -2.04 1.32
C GLU A 97 15.99 -3.42 1.96
N PRO A 98 16.33 -4.52 1.28
CA PRO A 98 16.57 -5.76 1.99
C PRO A 98 17.79 -5.51 2.88
N GLU A 99 17.62 -5.53 4.21
CA GLU A 99 18.77 -5.60 5.11
C GLU A 99 19.48 -6.94 4.90
N GLU A 100 20.37 -7.03 3.92
CA GLU A 100 21.54 -7.88 4.04
C GLU A 100 22.61 -7.04 4.75
N ARG A 101 22.52 -6.97 6.07
CA ARG A 101 23.70 -6.74 6.89
C ARG A 101 24.36 -8.11 7.07
N GLU A 102 25.24 -8.47 6.14
CA GLU A 102 26.27 -9.46 6.44
C GLU A 102 27.16 -8.85 7.54
N GLU A 103 27.15 -9.46 8.72
CA GLU A 103 28.18 -9.25 9.76
C GLU A 103 29.51 -9.87 9.34
#